data_AF-A0A2E8L845-F1
#
_entry.id   AF-A0A2E8L845-F1
#
_cell.length_a   1.000
_cell.length_b   1.000
_cell.length_c   1.000
_cell.angle_alpha   90.00
_cell.angle_beta   90.00
_cell.angle_gamma   90.00
#
_symmetry.space_group_name_H-M   'P 1'
#
loop_
_entity.id
_entity.type
_entity.pdbx_description
1 polymer ?
#
loop_
_entity_poly.entity_id
_entity_poly.type
_entity_poly.pdbx_seq_one_letter_code
_entity_poly.pdbx_strand_id
1 'polypeptide(L)'
;ANKTAGYTIVRPLQLGAAMAGSPELGDALAAHGMPLGIAFQLRDDMLGAFGDSAKTGKPVGDDLREGKPTVMLALAREAASASQCSVLDRVGPSATDADVAAIQQVMIDTGAVDKIGAEIERLLDEALQAINALPDVNGSRAALRALADFVVDRDT
;
A
#
# COMPACT_ATOMS: atom_id res chain seq x y z
N ALA A 1 9.20 0.87 -2.36
CA ALA A 1 8.26 1.96 -2.73
C ALA A 1 8.46 2.45 -4.17
N ASN A 2 9.57 3.13 -4.51
CA ASN A 2 9.71 3.84 -5.81
C ASN A 2 9.63 2.99 -7.09
N LYS A 3 9.97 1.69 -7.06
CA LYS A 3 9.86 0.84 -8.26
C LYS A 3 8.40 0.56 -8.63
N THR A 4 7.61 0.04 -7.68
CA THR A 4 6.20 -0.32 -7.89
C THR A 4 5.35 0.88 -8.25
N ALA A 5 5.43 1.97 -7.48
CA ALA A 5 4.68 3.20 -7.78
C ALA A 5 5.01 3.74 -9.19
N GLY A 6 6.30 3.65 -9.57
CA GLY A 6 6.79 4.03 -10.89
C GLY A 6 6.15 3.23 -12.02
N TYR A 7 6.27 1.90 -12.03
CA TYR A 7 5.79 1.09 -13.17
C TYR A 7 4.28 0.83 -13.15
N THR A 8 3.65 0.75 -11.97
CA THR A 8 2.24 0.35 -11.83
C THR A 8 1.28 1.51 -12.08
N ILE A 9 1.64 2.72 -11.66
CA ILE A 9 0.73 3.88 -11.72
C ILE A 9 1.34 4.99 -12.58
N VAL A 10 2.54 5.48 -12.24
CA VAL A 10 3.10 6.70 -12.86
C VAL A 10 3.37 6.52 -14.36
N ARG A 11 4.08 5.46 -14.76
CA ARG A 11 4.44 5.24 -16.17
C ARG A 11 3.21 4.99 -17.07
N PRO A 12 2.20 4.19 -16.66
CA PRO A 12 0.95 4.07 -17.42
C PRO A 12 0.23 5.41 -17.61
N LEU A 13 0.14 6.26 -16.58
CA LEU A 13 -0.48 7.58 -16.69
C LEU A 13 0.28 8.49 -17.67
N GLN A 14 1.61 8.54 -17.55
CA GLN A 14 2.46 9.31 -18.45
C GLN A 14 2.36 8.83 -19.90
N LEU A 15 2.30 7.52 -20.11
CA LEU A 15 2.10 6.93 -21.44
C LEU A 15 0.74 7.33 -22.02
N GLY A 16 -0.33 7.25 -21.23
CA GLY A 16 -1.67 7.67 -21.65
C GLY A 16 -1.71 9.14 -22.07
N ALA A 17 -1.07 10.03 -21.31
CA ALA A 17 -0.97 11.44 -21.65
C ALA A 17 -0.17 11.68 -22.95
N ALA A 18 0.94 10.97 -23.14
CA ALA A 18 1.72 11.06 -24.37
C ALA A 18 0.91 10.58 -25.59
N MET A 19 0.16 9.48 -25.46
CA MET A 19 -0.73 8.98 -26.52
C MET A 19 -1.90 9.92 -26.83
N ALA A 20 -2.38 10.67 -25.83
CA ALA A 20 -3.41 11.68 -25.98
C ALA A 20 -2.89 13.01 -26.55
N GLY A 21 -1.59 13.14 -26.81
CA GLY A 21 -0.97 14.36 -27.31
C GLY A 21 -0.75 15.45 -26.24
N SER A 22 -0.72 15.06 -24.97
CA SER A 22 -0.48 15.95 -23.83
C SER A 22 0.69 15.50 -22.92
N PRO A 23 1.89 15.25 -23.46
CA PRO A 23 3.05 14.79 -22.68
C PRO A 23 3.48 15.79 -21.59
N GLU A 24 3.16 17.07 -21.73
CA GLU A 24 3.43 18.13 -20.75
C GLU A 24 2.72 17.92 -19.41
N LEU A 25 1.67 17.09 -19.36
CA LEU A 25 0.99 16.72 -18.11
C LEU A 25 1.77 15.67 -17.29
N GLY A 26 2.89 15.17 -17.81
CA GLY A 26 3.62 14.03 -17.23
C GLY A 26 4.07 14.23 -15.78
N ASP A 27 4.48 15.45 -15.40
CA ASP A 27 4.91 15.75 -14.03
C ASP A 27 3.71 15.89 -13.08
N ALA A 28 2.62 16.51 -13.52
CA ALA A 28 1.40 16.63 -12.74
C ALA A 28 0.72 15.26 -12.53
N LEU A 29 0.76 14.38 -13.53
CA LEU A 29 0.31 13.00 -13.41
C LEU A 29 1.24 12.17 -12.52
N ALA A 30 2.55 12.45 -12.48
CA ALA A 30 3.47 11.82 -11.54
C ALA A 30 3.20 12.27 -10.10
N ALA A 31 2.86 13.56 -9.88
CA ALA A 31 2.48 14.08 -8.57
C ALA A 31 1.20 13.41 -8.02
N HIS A 32 0.27 13.03 -8.89
CA HIS A 32 -0.88 12.20 -8.51
C HIS A 32 -0.49 10.72 -8.32
N GLY A 33 0.23 10.14 -9.28
CA GLY A 33 0.47 8.71 -9.33
C GLY A 33 1.49 8.18 -8.32
N MET A 34 2.46 9.00 -7.91
CA MET A 34 3.49 8.59 -6.96
C MET A 34 2.92 8.29 -5.56
N PRO A 35 2.24 9.24 -4.87
CA PRO A 35 1.65 8.94 -3.57
C PRO A 35 0.62 7.81 -3.65
N LEU A 36 -0.18 7.76 -4.72
CA LEU A 36 -1.14 6.68 -4.94
C LEU A 36 -0.47 5.30 -5.06
N GLY A 37 0.63 5.22 -5.81
CA GLY A 37 1.37 3.97 -5.97
C GLY A 37 2.06 3.51 -4.67
N ILE A 38 2.43 4.44 -3.79
CA ILE A 38 2.95 4.11 -2.46
C ILE A 38 1.80 3.59 -1.58
N ALA A 39 0.66 4.27 -1.55
CA ALA A 39 -0.54 3.84 -0.82
C ALA A 39 -0.98 2.43 -1.24
N PHE A 40 -0.96 2.15 -2.55
CA PHE A 40 -1.24 0.83 -3.11
C PHE A 40 -0.33 -0.24 -2.52
N GLN A 41 0.99 -0.01 -2.51
CA GLN A 41 1.94 -0.99 -1.99
C GLN A 41 1.77 -1.22 -0.49
N LEU A 42 1.49 -0.17 0.28
CA LEU A 42 1.24 -0.28 1.72
C LEU A 42 -0.04 -1.08 2.00
N ARG A 43 -1.12 -0.83 1.24
CA ARG A 43 -2.36 -1.62 1.33
C ARG A 43 -2.12 -3.08 0.94
N ASP A 44 -1.35 -3.34 -0.11
CA ASP A 44 -0.99 -4.69 -0.56
C ASP A 44 -0.20 -5.45 0.52
N ASP A 45 0.77 -4.78 1.16
CA ASP A 45 1.53 -5.36 2.30
C ASP A 45 0.62 -5.62 3.52
N MET A 46 -0.38 -4.76 3.79
CA MET A 46 -1.39 -5.01 4.82
C MET A 46 -2.26 -6.23 4.49
N LEU A 47 -2.72 -6.36 3.25
CA LEU A 47 -3.51 -7.50 2.79
C LEU A 47 -2.69 -8.80 2.79
N GLY A 48 -1.40 -8.76 2.45
CA GLY A 48 -0.53 -9.93 2.53
C GLY A 48 -0.32 -10.42 3.97
N ALA A 49 -0.28 -9.49 4.93
CA ALA A 49 -0.10 -9.83 6.35
C ALA A 49 -1.41 -10.19 7.07
N PHE A 50 -2.55 -9.53 6.75
CA PHE A 50 -3.82 -9.62 7.50
C PHE A 50 -5.03 -10.07 6.67
N GLY A 51 -4.89 -10.20 5.35
CA GLY A 51 -6.00 -10.47 4.45
C GLY A 51 -6.69 -11.80 4.75
N ASP A 52 -8.03 -11.79 4.64
CA ASP A 52 -8.87 -12.96 4.83
C ASP A 52 -8.65 -13.97 3.69
N SER A 53 -8.40 -15.23 4.05
CA SER A 53 -8.25 -16.31 3.08
C SER A 53 -9.51 -16.54 2.25
N ALA A 54 -10.69 -16.22 2.79
CA ALA A 54 -11.96 -16.32 2.08
C ALA A 54 -12.09 -15.30 0.93
N LYS A 55 -11.39 -14.16 1.01
CA LYS A 55 -11.41 -13.10 -0.03
C LYS A 55 -10.23 -13.20 -0.98
N THR A 56 -9.04 -13.49 -0.45
CA THR A 56 -7.80 -13.46 -1.22
C THR A 56 -7.48 -14.79 -1.92
N GLY A 57 -8.12 -15.90 -1.50
CA GLY A 57 -7.81 -17.25 -1.97
C GLY A 57 -6.43 -17.76 -1.52
N LYS A 58 -5.71 -17.00 -0.67
CA LYS A 58 -4.40 -17.33 -0.12
C LYS A 58 -4.49 -17.59 1.39
N PRO A 59 -3.60 -18.40 1.98
CA PRO A 59 -3.49 -18.48 3.44
C PRO A 59 -3.22 -17.11 4.07
N VAL A 60 -3.90 -16.82 5.19
CA VAL A 60 -3.67 -15.60 5.97
C VAL A 60 -2.21 -15.53 6.41
N GLY A 61 -1.56 -14.38 6.24
CA GLY A 61 -0.19 -14.15 6.71
C GLY A 61 0.90 -14.78 5.87
N ASP A 62 0.65 -15.07 4.58
CA ASP A 62 1.69 -15.56 3.65
C ASP A 62 2.92 -14.65 3.62
N ASP A 63 2.76 -13.33 3.57
CA ASP A 63 3.89 -12.38 3.59
C ASP A 63 4.76 -12.53 4.87
N LEU A 64 4.14 -12.91 5.99
CA LEU A 64 4.84 -13.19 7.25
C LEU A 64 5.59 -14.53 7.19
N ARG A 65 5.06 -15.54 6.51
CA ARG A 65 5.76 -16.81 6.29
C ARG A 65 6.87 -16.69 5.25
N GLU A 66 6.71 -15.84 4.24
CA GLU A 66 7.77 -15.52 3.29
C GLU A 66 8.92 -14.73 3.93
N GLY A 67 8.69 -14.14 5.11
CA GLY A 67 9.68 -13.31 5.79
C GLY A 67 9.92 -11.98 5.09
N LYS A 68 8.90 -11.46 4.39
CA LYS A 68 9.02 -10.24 3.60
C LYS A 68 9.32 -9.04 4.51
N PRO A 69 10.38 -8.25 4.23
CA PRO A 69 10.71 -7.09 5.05
C PRO A 69 9.80 -5.91 4.69
N THR A 70 8.60 -5.88 5.26
CA THR A 70 7.63 -4.80 5.05
C THR A 70 7.90 -3.60 5.97
N VAL A 71 7.45 -2.41 5.55
CA VAL A 71 7.54 -1.19 6.38
C VAL A 71 6.77 -1.38 7.69
N MET A 72 5.63 -2.06 7.63
CA MET A 72 4.79 -2.34 8.80
C MET A 72 5.53 -3.22 9.83
N LEU A 73 6.27 -4.23 9.40
CA LEU A 73 7.09 -5.06 10.30
C LEU A 73 8.24 -4.23 10.91
N ALA A 74 8.86 -3.34 10.14
CA ALA A 74 9.90 -2.45 10.65
C ALA A 74 9.36 -1.51 11.73
N LEU A 75 8.20 -0.88 11.50
CA LEU A 75 7.53 -0.02 12.48
C LEU A 75 7.13 -0.78 13.74
N ALA A 76 6.65 -2.02 13.61
CA ALA A 76 6.33 -2.86 14.76
C ALA A 76 7.58 -3.15 15.59
N ARG A 77 8.71 -3.51 14.95
CA ARG A 77 9.98 -3.77 15.63
C ARG A 77 10.55 -2.55 16.34
N GLU A 78 10.41 -1.37 15.74
CA GLU A 78 10.88 -0.12 16.35
C GLU A 78 10.14 0.21 17.66
N ALA A 79 8.84 -0.09 17.73
CA ALA A 79 7.99 0.20 18.89
C ALA A 79 7.83 -0.97 19.87
N ALA A 80 8.36 -2.16 19.54
CA ALA A 80 8.18 -3.37 20.33
C ALA A 80 9.05 -3.40 21.60
N SER A 81 8.48 -3.96 22.67
CA SER A 81 9.25 -4.42 23.84
C SER A 81 10.10 -5.65 23.51
N ALA A 82 11.04 -6.02 24.39
CA ALA A 82 11.91 -7.18 24.19
C ALA A 82 11.12 -8.49 23.99
N SER A 83 10.04 -8.71 24.74
CA SER A 83 9.19 -9.90 24.59
C SER A 83 8.43 -9.90 23.27
N GLN A 84 7.95 -8.74 22.83
CA GLN A 84 7.31 -8.56 21.53
C GLN A 84 8.29 -8.79 20.38
N CYS A 85 9.54 -8.31 20.49
CA CYS A 85 10.59 -8.60 19.51
C CYS A 85 10.82 -10.11 19.35
N SER A 86 10.85 -10.87 20.45
CA SER A 86 10.96 -12.34 20.39
C SER A 86 9.79 -13.03 19.68
N VAL A 87 8.60 -12.41 19.65
CA VAL A 87 7.47 -12.88 18.84
C VAL A 87 7.69 -12.51 17.37
N LEU A 88 8.09 -11.27 17.08
CA LEU A 88 8.37 -10.80 15.71
C LEU A 88 9.55 -11.56 15.04
N ASP A 89 10.47 -12.11 15.83
CA ASP A 89 11.58 -12.96 15.34
C ASP A 89 11.12 -14.32 14.80
N ARG A 90 9.84 -14.69 15.00
CA ARG A 90 9.26 -15.92 14.44
C ARG A 90 8.78 -15.77 13.01
N VAL A 91 8.78 -14.56 12.45
CA VAL A 91 8.53 -14.29 11.03
C VAL A 91 9.47 -15.16 10.18
N GLY A 92 8.90 -15.88 9.20
CA GLY A 92 9.63 -16.75 8.27
C GLY A 92 8.95 -18.09 8.00
N PRO A 93 9.57 -18.96 7.17
CA PRO A 93 8.91 -20.12 6.58
C PRO A 93 8.42 -21.18 7.58
N SER A 94 8.96 -21.14 8.81
CA SER A 94 8.61 -22.05 9.89
C SER A 94 7.48 -21.54 10.78
N ALA A 95 6.96 -20.34 10.54
CA ALA A 95 5.89 -19.75 11.34
C ALA A 95 4.60 -20.58 11.24
N THR A 96 4.10 -21.03 12.38
CA THR A 96 2.81 -21.71 12.48
C THR A 96 1.66 -20.70 12.39
N ASP A 97 0.42 -21.16 12.21
CA ASP A 97 -0.75 -20.29 12.25
C ASP A 97 -0.88 -19.55 13.59
N ALA A 98 -0.47 -20.19 14.69
CA ALA A 98 -0.46 -19.57 16.01
C ALA A 98 0.63 -18.48 16.11
N ASP A 99 1.80 -18.68 15.48
CA ASP A 99 2.84 -17.66 15.41
C ASP A 99 2.39 -16.48 14.56
N VAL A 100 1.76 -16.73 13.41
CA VAL A 100 1.18 -15.68 12.54
C VAL A 100 0.19 -14.83 13.31
N ALA A 101 -0.75 -15.45 14.04
CA ALA A 101 -1.71 -14.72 14.86
C ALA A 101 -1.02 -13.89 15.97
N ALA A 102 0.01 -14.44 16.62
CA ALA A 102 0.76 -13.73 17.66
C ALA A 102 1.56 -12.54 17.07
N ILE A 103 2.18 -12.71 15.91
CA ILE A 103 2.91 -11.66 15.18
C ILE A 103 1.95 -10.53 14.81
N GLN A 104 0.79 -10.87 14.21
CA GLN A 104 -0.26 -9.90 13.87
C GLN A 104 -0.71 -9.10 15.09
N GLN A 105 -0.94 -9.77 16.23
CA GLN A 105 -1.33 -9.10 17.47
C GLN A 105 -0.26 -8.13 17.95
N VAL A 106 1.03 -8.50 17.89
CA VAL A 106 2.13 -7.58 18.24
C VAL A 106 2.16 -6.37 17.29
N MET A 107 1.92 -6.56 15.99
CA MET A 107 1.86 -5.46 15.02
C MET A 107 0.69 -4.50 15.31
N ILE A 108 -0.43 -5.01 15.82
CA ILE A 108 -1.56 -4.20 16.29
C ILE A 108 -1.17 -3.46 17.59
N ASP A 109 -0.67 -4.16 18.60
CA ASP A 109 -0.35 -3.61 19.93
C ASP A 109 0.74 -2.53 19.89
N THR A 110 1.66 -2.61 18.92
CA THR A 110 2.71 -1.61 18.68
C THR A 110 2.20 -0.37 17.94
N GLY A 111 0.93 -0.39 17.47
CA GLY A 111 0.32 0.67 16.67
C GLY A 111 0.86 0.73 15.23
N ALA A 112 1.58 -0.29 14.77
CA ALA A 112 2.14 -0.30 13.41
C ALA A 112 1.04 -0.34 12.34
N VAL A 113 -0.03 -1.10 12.60
CA VAL A 113 -1.19 -1.20 11.70
C VAL A 113 -1.87 0.17 11.55
N ASP A 114 -2.14 0.85 12.66
CA ASP A 114 -2.79 2.17 12.65
C ASP A 114 -1.93 3.23 11.96
N LYS A 115 -0.60 3.22 12.20
CA LYS A 115 0.34 4.13 11.54
C LYS A 115 0.34 3.95 10.01
N ILE A 116 0.32 2.70 9.53
CA ILE A 116 0.25 2.43 8.09
C ILE A 116 -1.11 2.85 7.53
N GLY A 117 -2.21 2.58 8.24
CA GLY A 117 -3.54 3.05 7.85
C GLY A 117 -3.60 4.57 7.67
N ALA A 118 -3.11 5.32 8.65
CA ALA A 118 -3.05 6.79 8.58
C ALA A 118 -2.15 7.29 7.44
N GLU A 119 -1.04 6.61 7.17
CA GLU A 119 -0.16 6.98 6.05
C GLU A 119 -0.82 6.71 4.69
N ILE A 120 -1.59 5.62 4.54
CA ILE A 120 -2.38 5.34 3.34
C ILE A 120 -3.40 6.47 3.11
N GLU A 121 -4.14 6.87 4.14
CA GLU A 121 -5.11 7.98 4.05
C GLU A 121 -4.43 9.30 3.65
N ARG A 122 -3.30 9.63 4.29
CA ARG A 122 -2.52 10.83 3.97
C ARG A 122 -2.06 10.84 2.51
N LEU A 123 -1.56 9.70 2.02
CA LEU A 123 -1.10 9.55 0.63
C LEU A 123 -2.26 9.62 -0.37
N LEU A 124 -3.43 9.06 -0.02
CA LEU A 124 -4.62 9.19 -0.84
C LEU A 124 -5.05 10.65 -0.97
N ASP A 125 -5.09 11.38 0.14
CA ASP A 125 -5.43 12.81 0.15
C ASP A 125 -4.44 13.62 -0.72
N GLU A 126 -3.15 13.33 -0.61
CA GLU A 126 -2.10 13.95 -1.44
C GLU A 126 -2.34 13.67 -2.94
N ALA A 127 -2.64 12.41 -3.30
CA ALA A 127 -2.95 12.02 -4.66
C ALA A 127 -4.20 12.71 -5.20
N LEU A 128 -5.27 12.81 -4.40
CA LEU A 128 -6.52 13.45 -4.78
C LEU A 128 -6.37 14.97 -4.94
N GLN A 129 -5.58 15.61 -4.07
CA GLN A 129 -5.28 17.04 -4.18
C GLN A 129 -4.50 17.35 -5.47
N ALA A 130 -3.56 16.49 -5.87
CA ALA A 130 -2.80 16.66 -7.10
C ALA A 130 -3.68 16.67 -8.36
N ILE A 131 -4.82 15.99 -8.36
CA ILE A 131 -5.78 15.99 -9.49
C ILE A 131 -6.41 17.37 -9.69
N ASN A 132 -6.56 18.19 -8.64
CA ASN A 132 -7.25 19.48 -8.73
C ASN A 132 -6.52 20.47 -9.65
N ALA A 133 -5.20 20.33 -9.81
CA ALA A 133 -4.39 21.16 -10.69
C ALA A 133 -4.42 20.70 -12.16
N LEU A 134 -4.97 19.52 -12.46
CA LEU A 134 -5.04 18.98 -13.82
C LEU A 134 -6.25 19.53 -14.59
N PRO A 135 -6.12 19.75 -15.91
CA PRO A 135 -7.26 20.06 -16.75
C PRO A 135 -8.23 18.87 -16.79
N ASP A 136 -9.53 19.19 -16.81
CA ASP A 136 -10.59 18.18 -16.93
C ASP A 136 -10.94 17.97 -18.39
N VAL A 137 -10.26 17.02 -19.02
CA VAL A 137 -10.48 16.69 -20.43
C VAL A 137 -11.29 15.41 -20.49
N ASN A 138 -12.52 15.50 -21.01
CA ASN A 138 -13.43 14.35 -21.18
C ASN A 138 -13.65 13.52 -19.89
N GLY A 139 -13.66 14.17 -18.71
CA GLY A 139 -13.86 13.50 -17.42
C GLY A 139 -12.61 12.80 -16.87
N SER A 140 -11.41 13.17 -17.35
CA SER A 140 -10.13 12.63 -16.88
C SER A 140 -9.97 12.70 -15.36
N ARG A 141 -10.42 13.78 -14.71
CA ARG A 141 -10.33 13.92 -13.25
C ARG A 141 -11.19 12.91 -12.51
N ALA A 142 -12.38 12.62 -13.03
CA ALA A 142 -13.26 11.61 -12.45
C ALA A 142 -12.65 10.20 -12.57
N ALA A 143 -12.02 9.89 -13.72
CA ALA A 143 -11.32 8.63 -13.91
C ALA A 143 -10.12 8.46 -12.97
N LEU A 144 -9.31 9.52 -12.78
CA LEU A 144 -8.19 9.50 -11.84
C LEU A 144 -8.65 9.36 -10.39
N ARG A 145 -9.77 9.99 -10.02
CA ARG A 145 -10.38 9.81 -8.69
C ARG A 145 -10.87 8.37 -8.49
N ALA A 146 -11.58 7.81 -9.47
CA ALA A 146 -12.04 6.43 -9.40
C ALA A 146 -10.87 5.43 -9.29
N LEU A 147 -9.74 5.70 -9.95
CA LEU A 147 -8.51 4.91 -9.77
C LEU A 147 -7.98 5.02 -8.35
N ALA A 148 -7.98 6.22 -7.77
CA ALA A 148 -7.53 6.44 -6.40
C ALA A 148 -8.41 5.71 -5.38
N ASP A 149 -9.73 5.79 -5.55
CA ASP A 149 -10.71 5.09 -4.71
C ASP A 149 -10.50 3.57 -4.81
N PHE A 150 -10.38 3.02 -6.03
CA PHE A 150 -10.14 1.60 -6.26
C PHE A 150 -8.88 1.07 -5.57
N VAL A 151 -7.81 1.87 -5.50
CA VAL A 151 -6.55 1.47 -4.86
C VAL A 151 -6.71 1.31 -3.34
N VAL A 152 -7.56 2.12 -2.71
CA VAL A 152 -7.74 2.12 -1.26
C VAL A 152 -8.81 1.13 -0.81
N ASP A 153 -9.83 0.92 -1.63
CA ASP A 153 -11.01 0.07 -1.39
C ASP A 153 -10.77 -1.43 -1.70
N ARG A 154 -9.52 -1.91 -1.69
CA ARG A 154 -9.15 -3.32 -1.96
C ARG A 154 -9.58 -4.30 -0.85
N ASP A 155 -10.78 -4.11 -0.31
CA ASP A 155 -11.47 -5.00 0.62
C ASP A 155 -12.23 -6.15 -0.07
N THR A 156 -12.07 -6.29 -1.40
CA THR A 156 -12.67 -7.36 -2.23
C THR A 156 -11.64 -8.08 -3.07
#